data_AF-A0AAV6NV79-F1
#
_entry.id   AF-A0AAV6NV79-F1
#
_cell.length_a   1.000
_cell.length_b   1.000
_cell.length_c   1.000
_cell.angle_alpha   90.00
_cell.angle_beta   90.00
_cell.angle_gamma   90.00
#
_symmetry.space_group_name_H-M   'P 1'
#
loop_
_entity.id
_entity.type
_entity.pdbx_description
1 polymer ?
#
loop_
_entity_poly.entity_id
_entity_poly.type
_entity_poly.pdbx_seq_one_letter_code
_entity_poly.pdbx_strand_id
1 'polypeptide(L)'
;MWKGVVVAYIVVALCYFPVALIGYWMFGNAVKDNILLSLERPAWLIATANMFVVVHVIGSYQIYAMPVFDMIETVLVKKLNFKPSFLLRFVSRNIYVGLTMFIAITFPFFGGLLGFFGGFVFAPTTYFLPCIMWLAIYKPRKYSLSWWANWVSIFLGVLLMIVAPIGGLRTIILQAKDYKFYS
;
A
#
# COMPACT_ATOMS: atom_id res chain seq x y z
N MET A 1 3.75 -23.94 -8.61
CA MET A 1 3.57 -22.56 -8.11
C MET A 1 3.98 -21.49 -9.12
N TRP A 2 5.13 -21.62 -9.81
CA TRP A 2 5.60 -20.62 -10.81
C TRP A 2 4.57 -20.21 -11.88
N LYS A 3 3.91 -21.18 -12.54
CA LYS A 3 2.90 -20.88 -13.57
C LYS A 3 1.75 -20.01 -13.04
N GLY A 4 1.31 -20.24 -11.80
CA GLY A 4 0.27 -19.43 -11.16
C GLY A 4 0.73 -17.99 -10.90
N VAL A 5 1.98 -17.81 -10.44
CA VAL A 5 2.58 -16.49 -10.26
C VAL A 5 2.67 -15.74 -11.58
N VAL A 6 3.12 -16.39 -12.66
CA VAL A 6 3.21 -15.78 -13.99
C VAL A 6 1.83 -15.33 -14.48
N VAL A 7 0.81 -16.19 -14.39
CA VAL A 7 -0.56 -15.82 -14.79
C VAL A 7 -1.08 -14.66 -13.95
N ALA A 8 -0.86 -14.67 -12.64
CA ALA A 8 -1.29 -13.58 -11.76
C ALA A 8 -0.66 -12.23 -12.17
N TYR A 9 0.65 -12.18 -12.43
CA TYR A 9 1.31 -10.96 -12.87
C TYR A 9 0.85 -10.49 -14.25
N ILE A 10 0.54 -11.40 -15.18
CA ILE A 10 -0.05 -11.05 -16.48
C ILE A 10 -1.42 -10.40 -16.27
N VAL A 11 -2.28 -10.97 -15.42
CA VAL A 11 -3.59 -10.39 -15.12
C VAL A 11 -3.46 -9.00 -14.48
N VAL A 12 -2.53 -8.84 -13.52
CA VAL A 12 -2.26 -7.53 -12.90
C VAL A 12 -1.82 -6.50 -13.96
N ALA A 13 -0.90 -6.88 -14.85
CA ALA A 13 -0.44 -6.02 -15.94
C ALA A 13 -1.61 -5.61 -16.86
N LEU A 14 -2.48 -6.55 -17.24
CA LEU A 14 -3.65 -6.29 -18.07
C LEU A 14 -4.67 -5.37 -17.37
N CYS A 15 -4.76 -5.40 -16.05
CA CYS A 15 -5.63 -4.48 -15.31
C CYS A 15 -5.01 -3.08 -15.15
N TYR A 16 -3.70 -2.99 -14.92
CA TYR A 16 -3.05 -1.73 -14.54
C TYR A 16 -2.59 -0.90 -15.75
N PHE A 17 -1.95 -1.53 -16.75
CA PHE A 17 -1.38 -0.80 -17.87
C PHE A 17 -2.43 -0.08 -18.72
N PRO A 18 -3.57 -0.69 -19.10
CA PRO A 18 -4.58 0.03 -19.87
C PRO A 18 -5.15 1.24 -19.13
N VAL A 19 -5.42 1.11 -17.82
CA VAL A 19 -5.92 2.21 -17.00
C VAL A 19 -4.90 3.34 -16.91
N ALA A 20 -3.62 3.01 -16.69
CA ALA A 20 -2.55 4.00 -16.63
C ALA A 20 -2.31 4.71 -17.97
N LEU A 21 -2.22 3.94 -19.08
CA LEU A 21 -1.93 4.46 -20.40
C LEU A 21 -3.09 5.30 -20.95
N ILE A 22 -4.32 4.77 -20.91
CA ILE A 22 -5.51 5.49 -21.39
C ILE A 22 -5.82 6.68 -20.48
N GLY A 23 -5.69 6.50 -19.16
CA GLY A 23 -5.89 7.59 -18.19
C GLY A 23 -4.94 8.76 -18.43
N TYR A 24 -3.65 8.49 -18.61
CA TYR A 24 -2.68 9.53 -18.92
C TYR A 24 -2.89 10.12 -20.32
N TRP A 25 -3.27 9.32 -21.32
CA TRP A 25 -3.56 9.83 -22.66
C TRP A 25 -4.75 10.80 -22.68
N MET A 26 -5.77 10.55 -21.86
CA MET A 26 -6.98 11.38 -21.77
C MET A 26 -6.77 12.67 -20.97
N PHE A 27 -6.10 12.59 -19.82
CA PHE A 27 -6.00 13.72 -18.87
C PHE A 27 -4.63 14.41 -18.88
N GLY A 28 -3.61 13.80 -19.47
CA GLY A 28 -2.24 14.32 -19.49
C GLY A 28 -1.75 14.68 -18.10
N ASN A 29 -1.15 15.86 -17.97
CA ASN A 29 -0.61 16.37 -16.71
C ASN A 29 -1.68 16.84 -15.70
N ALA A 30 -2.96 16.85 -16.08
CA ALA A 30 -4.06 17.19 -15.18
C ALA A 30 -4.61 15.99 -14.39
N VAL A 31 -4.08 14.78 -14.62
CA VAL A 31 -4.49 13.58 -13.88
C VAL A 31 -4.18 13.73 -12.38
N LYS A 32 -5.18 13.43 -11.55
CA LYS A 32 -5.04 13.39 -10.09
C LYS A 32 -4.62 12.00 -9.62
N ASP A 33 -4.04 11.91 -8.42
CA ASP A 33 -3.59 10.66 -7.78
C ASP A 33 -4.69 9.58 -7.77
N ASN A 34 -5.94 9.98 -7.51
CA ASN A 34 -7.11 9.16 -7.74
C ASN A 34 -7.77 9.57 -9.06
N ILE A 35 -7.70 8.69 -10.05
CA ILE A 35 -8.24 8.95 -11.39
C ILE A 35 -9.75 9.21 -11.38
N LEU A 36 -10.49 8.68 -10.40
CA LEU A 36 -11.92 8.95 -10.25
C LEU A 36 -12.22 10.42 -9.93
N LEU A 37 -11.25 11.15 -9.35
CA LEU A 37 -11.35 12.59 -9.11
C LEU A 37 -11.06 13.45 -10.35
N SER A 38 -10.56 12.82 -11.43
CA SER A 38 -10.27 13.46 -12.71
C SER A 38 -11.45 13.32 -13.69
N LEU A 39 -12.37 12.39 -13.43
CA LEU A 39 -13.57 12.18 -14.24
C LEU A 39 -14.64 13.21 -13.89
N GLU A 40 -15.21 13.86 -14.92
CA GLU A 40 -16.27 14.87 -14.73
C GLU A 40 -17.66 14.40 -15.17
N ARG A 41 -17.75 13.52 -16.20
CA ARG A 41 -19.02 13.03 -16.76
C ARG A 41 -18.90 11.60 -17.31
N PRO A 42 -19.99 10.81 -17.35
CA PRO A 42 -21.29 11.06 -16.74
C PRO A 42 -21.30 10.68 -15.24
N ALA A 43 -22.08 11.42 -14.43
CA ALA A 43 -22.08 11.27 -12.97
C ALA A 43 -22.51 9.87 -12.48
N TRP A 44 -23.44 9.20 -13.17
CA TRP A 44 -23.91 7.87 -12.79
C TRP A 44 -22.77 6.83 -12.83
N LEU A 45 -21.90 6.91 -13.84
CA LEU A 45 -20.79 5.97 -14.01
C LEU A 45 -19.73 6.17 -12.93
N ILE A 46 -19.44 7.43 -12.58
CA ILE A 46 -18.52 7.80 -11.50
C ILE A 46 -19.09 7.31 -10.15
N ALA A 47 -20.39 7.47 -9.92
CA ALA A 47 -21.04 6.98 -8.71
C ALA A 47 -20.97 5.45 -8.59
N THR A 48 -21.24 4.72 -9.67
CA THR A 48 -21.11 3.25 -9.70
C THR A 48 -19.66 2.81 -9.44
N ALA A 49 -18.69 3.45 -10.06
CA ALA A 49 -17.27 3.15 -9.83
C ALA A 49 -16.87 3.36 -8.36
N ASN A 50 -17.27 4.48 -7.75
CA ASN A 50 -17.02 4.74 -6.34
C ASN A 50 -17.75 3.73 -5.43
N MET A 51 -18.97 3.30 -5.77
CA MET A 51 -19.68 2.26 -5.03
C MET A 51 -18.91 0.93 -5.02
N PHE A 52 -18.36 0.51 -6.16
CA PHE A 52 -17.52 -0.69 -6.23
C PHE A 52 -16.24 -0.56 -5.40
N VAL A 53 -15.60 0.61 -5.41
CA VAL A 53 -14.44 0.88 -4.54
C VAL A 53 -14.83 0.73 -3.07
N VAL A 54 -15.96 1.30 -2.64
CA VAL A 54 -16.44 1.18 -1.24
C VAL A 54 -16.66 -0.29 -0.86
N VAL A 55 -17.41 -1.04 -1.68
CA VAL A 55 -17.68 -2.47 -1.41
C VAL A 55 -16.38 -3.26 -1.30
N HIS A 56 -15.44 -3.04 -2.22
CA HIS A 56 -14.13 -3.69 -2.22
C HIS A 56 -13.31 -3.35 -0.97
N VAL A 57 -13.22 -2.06 -0.61
CA VAL A 57 -12.39 -1.58 0.52
C VAL A 57 -12.96 -2.04 1.86
N ILE A 58 -14.28 -2.11 2.01
CA ILE A 58 -14.91 -2.67 3.23
C ILE A 58 -14.46 -4.12 3.42
N GLY A 59 -14.51 -4.94 2.38
CA GLY A 59 -14.11 -6.34 2.45
C GLY A 59 -12.61 -6.51 2.69
N SER A 60 -11.77 -5.80 1.94
CA SER A 60 -10.31 -5.92 2.04
C SER A 60 -9.79 -5.42 3.38
N TYR A 61 -10.33 -4.33 3.93
CA TYR A 61 -9.95 -3.81 5.24
C TYR A 61 -10.11 -4.87 6.34
N GLN A 62 -11.21 -5.63 6.34
CA GLN A 62 -11.40 -6.68 7.35
C GLN A 62 -10.33 -7.77 7.27
N ILE A 63 -9.97 -8.20 6.05
CA ILE A 63 -8.94 -9.23 5.86
C ILE A 63 -7.57 -8.69 6.30
N TYR A 64 -7.23 -7.46 5.93
CA TYR A 64 -5.95 -6.85 6.29
C TYR A 64 -5.82 -6.49 7.78
N ALA A 65 -6.92 -6.16 8.46
CA ALA A 65 -6.91 -5.79 9.87
C ALA A 65 -6.78 -7.01 10.81
N MET A 66 -7.19 -8.21 10.38
CA MET A 66 -7.15 -9.42 11.22
C MET A 66 -5.76 -9.72 11.83
N PRO A 67 -4.66 -9.78 11.06
CA PRO A 67 -3.33 -10.01 11.64
C PRO A 67 -2.92 -8.93 12.65
N VAL A 68 -3.36 -7.68 12.43
CA VAL A 68 -3.06 -6.57 13.34
C VAL A 68 -3.85 -6.73 14.64
N PHE A 69 -5.12 -7.12 14.57
CA PHE A 69 -5.92 -7.44 15.75
C PHE A 69 -5.31 -8.58 16.56
N ASP A 70 -4.87 -9.65 15.89
CA ASP A 70 -4.23 -10.79 16.55
C ASP A 70 -2.91 -10.39 17.22
N MET A 71 -2.12 -9.52 16.57
CA MET A 71 -0.89 -8.98 17.15
C MET A 71 -1.17 -8.13 18.40
N ILE A 72 -2.14 -7.22 18.34
CA ILE A 72 -2.54 -6.36 19.47
C ILE A 72 -3.02 -7.24 20.63
N GLU A 73 -3.93 -8.19 20.38
CA GLU A 73 -4.43 -9.10 21.41
C GLU A 73 -3.30 -9.94 22.03
N THR A 74 -2.37 -10.44 21.20
CA THR A 74 -1.21 -11.18 21.69
C THR A 74 -0.36 -10.35 22.65
N VAL A 75 -0.13 -9.07 22.34
CA VAL A 75 0.62 -8.17 23.24
C VAL A 75 -0.16 -7.89 24.53
N LEU A 76 -1.47 -7.59 24.43
CA LEU A 76 -2.31 -7.31 25.59
C LEU A 76 -2.39 -8.52 26.55
N VAL A 77 -2.55 -9.73 26.01
CA VAL A 77 -2.70 -10.95 26.82
C VAL A 77 -1.35 -11.46 27.32
N LYS A 78 -0.35 -11.60 26.44
CA LYS A 78 0.92 -12.26 26.80
C LYS A 78 1.94 -11.34 27.45
N LYS A 79 1.99 -10.06 27.08
CA LYS A 79 2.95 -9.10 27.65
C LYS A 79 2.35 -8.27 28.79
N LEU A 80 1.10 -7.87 28.67
CA LEU A 80 0.43 -7.01 29.66
C LEU A 80 -0.50 -7.77 30.63
N ASN A 81 -0.56 -9.10 30.53
CA ASN A 81 -1.31 -10.00 31.42
C ASN A 81 -2.81 -9.67 31.54
N PHE A 82 -3.42 -9.08 30.51
CA PHE A 82 -4.87 -8.90 30.47
C PHE A 82 -5.58 -10.25 30.27
N LYS A 83 -6.74 -10.42 30.92
CA LYS A 83 -7.57 -11.61 30.72
C LYS A 83 -8.19 -11.59 29.31
N PRO A 84 -8.06 -12.68 28.52
CA PRO A 84 -8.71 -12.77 27.22
C PRO A 84 -10.23 -12.77 27.44
N SER A 85 -10.88 -11.66 27.08
CA SER A 85 -12.31 -11.46 27.26
C SER A 85 -12.92 -10.84 26.01
N PHE A 86 -14.23 -11.06 25.82
CA PHE A 86 -14.96 -10.44 24.72
C PHE A 86 -14.84 -8.90 24.77
N LEU A 87 -14.86 -8.32 25.97
CA LEU A 87 -14.72 -6.89 26.18
C LEU A 87 -13.34 -6.37 25.74
N LEU A 88 -12.26 -7.08 26.08
CA LEU A 88 -10.90 -6.71 25.64
C LEU A 88 -10.80 -6.68 24.11
N ARG A 89 -11.35 -7.71 23.43
CA ARG A 89 -11.37 -7.79 21.97
C ARG A 89 -12.21 -6.69 21.34
N PHE A 90 -13.38 -6.42 21.92
CA PHE A 90 -14.27 -5.38 21.42
C PHE A 90 -13.62 -4.00 21.55
N VAL A 91 -13.05 -3.69 22.71
CA VAL A 91 -12.39 -2.41 22.98
C VAL A 91 -11.14 -2.25 22.11
N SER A 92 -10.27 -3.26 22.03
CA SER A 92 -9.03 -3.15 21.24
C SER A 92 -9.30 -2.93 19.76
N ARG A 93 -10.28 -3.63 19.19
CA ARG A 93 -10.68 -3.48 17.78
C ARG A 93 -11.31 -2.12 17.51
N ASN A 94 -12.23 -1.66 18.36
CA ASN A 94 -12.86 -0.34 18.18
C ASN A 94 -11.85 0.81 18.34
N ILE A 95 -10.90 0.70 19.28
CA ILE A 95 -9.82 1.68 19.40
C ILE A 95 -8.96 1.71 18.14
N TYR A 96 -8.56 0.55 17.60
CA TYR A 96 -7.79 0.49 16.36
C TYR A 96 -8.54 1.11 15.17
N VAL A 97 -9.82 0.75 15.00
CA VAL A 97 -10.66 1.31 13.91
C VAL A 97 -10.83 2.81 14.10
N GLY A 98 -11.12 3.28 15.32
CA GLY A 98 -11.25 4.69 15.64
C GLY A 98 -9.96 5.49 15.38
N LEU A 99 -8.81 4.94 15.75
CA LEU A 99 -7.51 5.55 15.49
C LEU A 99 -7.20 5.62 13.99
N THR A 100 -7.42 4.53 13.26
CA THR A 100 -7.18 4.52 11.80
C THR A 100 -8.12 5.48 11.07
N MET A 101 -9.39 5.58 11.50
CA MET A 101 -10.34 6.57 10.99
C MET A 101 -9.89 8.01 11.30
N PHE A 102 -9.45 8.28 12.53
CA PHE A 102 -8.94 9.59 12.92
C PHE A 102 -7.74 10.01 12.08
N ILE A 103 -6.76 9.11 11.88
CA ILE A 103 -5.59 9.36 11.04
C ILE A 103 -6.01 9.61 9.59
N ALA A 104 -6.94 8.82 9.05
CA ALA A 104 -7.42 8.97 7.67
C ALA A 104 -8.11 10.32 7.42
N ILE A 105 -8.89 10.83 8.38
CA ILE A 105 -9.52 12.15 8.29
C ILE A 105 -8.49 13.28 8.46
N THR A 106 -7.51 13.09 9.34
CA THR A 106 -6.49 14.11 9.64
C THR A 106 -5.51 14.30 8.47
N PHE A 107 -5.11 13.21 7.80
CA PHE A 107 -4.07 13.24 6.75
C PHE A 107 -4.61 12.67 5.42
N PRO A 108 -5.47 13.39 4.68
CA PRO A 108 -6.08 12.89 3.44
C PRO A 108 -5.14 12.97 2.21
N PHE A 109 -3.83 12.80 2.39
CA PHE A 109 -2.81 12.94 1.34
C PHE A 109 -2.53 11.60 0.65
N PHE A 110 -3.51 11.08 -0.09
CA PHE A 110 -3.48 9.72 -0.64
C PHE A 110 -2.21 9.40 -1.45
N GLY A 111 -1.87 10.21 -2.47
CA GLY A 111 -0.67 9.96 -3.30
C GLY A 111 0.63 10.09 -2.52
N GLY A 112 0.72 11.07 -1.62
CA GLY A 112 1.88 11.26 -0.75
C GLY A 112 2.11 10.08 0.20
N LEU A 113 1.05 9.60 0.85
CA LEU A 113 1.10 8.44 1.74
C LEU A 113 1.42 7.15 0.99
N LEU A 114 0.83 6.93 -0.19
CA LEU A 114 1.13 5.78 -1.04
C LEU A 114 2.58 5.78 -1.49
N GLY A 115 3.12 6.92 -1.95
CA GLY A 115 4.53 7.03 -2.33
C GLY A 115 5.47 6.79 -1.14
N PHE A 116 5.12 7.32 0.03
CA PHE A 116 5.90 7.18 1.24
C PHE A 116 5.97 5.73 1.75
N PHE A 117 4.83 5.14 2.10
CA PHE A 117 4.79 3.76 2.61
C PHE A 117 5.13 2.72 1.52
N GLY A 118 4.81 3.05 0.26
CA GLY A 118 5.28 2.36 -0.95
C GLY A 118 6.78 2.13 -0.95
N GLY A 119 7.54 3.21 -0.88
CA GLY A 119 9.00 3.12 -0.83
C GLY A 119 9.51 2.55 0.48
N PHE A 120 9.05 3.08 1.61
CA PHE A 120 9.66 2.79 2.90
C PHE A 120 9.39 1.36 3.40
N VAL A 121 8.19 0.81 3.17
CA VAL A 121 7.78 -0.49 3.72
C VAL A 121 7.74 -1.57 2.66
N PHE A 122 7.13 -1.28 1.50
CA PHE A 122 6.98 -2.29 0.45
C PHE A 122 8.27 -2.55 -0.32
N ALA A 123 9.11 -1.52 -0.56
CA ALA A 123 10.37 -1.73 -1.27
C ALA A 123 11.32 -2.71 -0.54
N PRO A 124 11.53 -2.60 0.79
CA PRO A 124 12.27 -3.59 1.56
C PRO A 124 11.71 -5.00 1.50
N THR A 125 10.42 -5.13 1.80
CA THR A 125 9.77 -6.43 1.99
C THR A 125 9.63 -7.21 0.69
N THR A 126 9.58 -6.51 -0.46
CA THR A 126 9.35 -7.13 -1.77
C THR A 126 10.63 -7.25 -2.59
N TYR A 127 11.48 -6.22 -2.63
CA TYR A 127 12.60 -6.16 -3.58
C TYR A 127 13.93 -6.61 -2.97
N PHE A 128 14.33 -6.11 -1.80
CA PHE A 128 15.67 -6.39 -1.30
C PHE A 128 15.73 -7.47 -0.22
N LEU A 129 14.82 -7.53 0.75
CA LEU A 129 14.89 -8.53 1.83
C LEU A 129 14.84 -9.97 1.31
N PRO A 130 13.87 -10.36 0.44
CA PRO A 130 13.82 -11.72 -0.07
C PRO A 130 15.05 -12.08 -0.92
N CYS A 131 15.56 -11.12 -1.71
CA CYS A 131 16.75 -11.30 -2.53
C CYS A 131 18.01 -11.52 -1.69
N ILE A 132 18.20 -10.74 -0.61
CA ILE A 132 19.32 -10.91 0.33
C ILE A 132 19.21 -12.27 1.03
N MET A 133 18.02 -12.63 1.53
CA MET A 133 17.78 -13.93 2.17
C MET A 133 18.08 -15.07 1.21
N TRP A 134 17.63 -14.99 -0.04
CA TRP A 134 17.87 -16.03 -1.04
C TRP A 134 19.35 -16.17 -1.39
N LEU A 135 20.07 -15.05 -1.58
CA LEU A 135 21.52 -15.04 -1.82
C LEU A 135 22.30 -15.64 -0.63
N ALA A 136 21.88 -15.35 0.59
CA ALA A 136 22.53 -15.85 1.81
C ALA A 136 22.31 -17.36 2.02
N ILE A 137 21.11 -17.86 1.73
CA ILE A 137 20.73 -19.28 1.92
C ILE A 137 21.27 -20.15 0.79
N TYR A 138 20.98 -19.80 -0.47
CA TYR A 138 21.25 -20.68 -1.62
C TYR A 138 22.64 -20.50 -2.24
N LYS A 139 23.32 -19.37 -1.96
CA LYS A 139 24.69 -19.07 -2.43
C LYS A 139 24.92 -19.46 -3.91
N PRO A 140 24.16 -18.87 -4.85
CA PRO A 140 24.26 -19.22 -6.26
C PRO A 140 25.66 -18.92 -6.82
N ARG A 141 26.01 -19.55 -7.94
CA ARG A 141 27.28 -19.28 -8.65
C ARG A 141 27.40 -17.78 -8.95
N LYS A 142 28.54 -17.21 -8.56
CA LYS A 142 28.88 -15.80 -8.85
C LYS A 142 28.78 -15.56 -10.36
N TYR A 143 28.19 -14.44 -10.75
CA TYR A 143 27.91 -14.03 -12.14
C TYR A 143 26.87 -14.85 -12.90
N SER A 144 26.11 -15.75 -12.23
CA SER A 144 24.90 -16.33 -12.84
C SER A 144 23.83 -15.25 -13.08
N LEU A 145 22.95 -15.47 -14.06
CA LEU A 145 21.78 -14.61 -14.32
C LEU A 145 20.95 -14.37 -13.06
N SER A 146 20.73 -15.42 -12.26
CA SER A 146 20.00 -15.29 -10.99
C SER A 146 20.77 -14.43 -9.98
N TRP A 147 22.10 -14.49 -9.95
CA TRP A 147 22.91 -13.67 -9.04
C TRP A 147 22.80 -12.19 -9.42
N TRP A 148 22.91 -11.86 -10.70
CA TRP A 148 22.73 -10.50 -11.21
C TRP A 148 21.31 -9.97 -10.96
N ALA A 149 20.27 -10.75 -11.25
CA ALA A 149 18.88 -10.35 -11.06
C ALA A 149 18.56 -9.99 -9.60
N ASN A 150 19.08 -10.75 -8.64
CA ASN A 150 18.92 -10.45 -7.21
C ASN A 150 19.65 -9.16 -6.82
N TRP A 151 20.88 -8.94 -7.29
CA TRP A 151 21.63 -7.71 -6.99
C TRP A 151 20.98 -6.47 -7.59
N VAL A 152 20.47 -6.54 -8.82
CA VAL A 152 19.71 -5.46 -9.45
C VAL A 152 18.45 -5.15 -8.64
N SER A 153 17.72 -6.19 -8.19
CA SER A 153 16.52 -6.02 -7.36
C SER A 153 16.84 -5.38 -6.01
N ILE A 154 17.97 -5.73 -5.39
CA ILE A 154 18.45 -5.10 -4.15
C ILE A 154 18.76 -3.62 -4.39
N PHE A 155 19.55 -3.31 -5.42
CA PHE A 155 19.92 -1.92 -5.73
C PHE A 155 18.69 -1.05 -6.02
N LEU A 156 17.79 -1.53 -6.89
CA LEU A 156 16.54 -0.84 -7.20
C LEU A 156 15.65 -0.71 -5.95
N GLY A 157 15.53 -1.75 -5.14
CA GLY A 157 14.76 -1.71 -3.90
C GLY A 157 15.28 -0.67 -2.90
N VAL A 158 16.60 -0.58 -2.73
CA VAL A 158 17.23 0.44 -1.87
C VAL A 158 17.03 1.85 -2.43
N LEU A 159 17.18 2.02 -3.75
CA LEU A 159 16.94 3.31 -4.41
C LEU A 159 15.49 3.75 -4.21
N LEU A 160 14.52 2.85 -4.41
CA LEU A 160 13.10 3.13 -4.19
C LEU A 160 12.81 3.47 -2.72
N MET A 161 13.43 2.76 -1.78
CA MET A 161 13.29 3.03 -0.34
C MET A 161 13.77 4.43 0.05
N ILE A 162 14.70 5.03 -0.69
CA ILE A 162 15.19 6.39 -0.43
C ILE A 162 14.37 7.42 -1.20
N VAL A 163 14.24 7.24 -2.52
CA VAL A 163 13.67 8.27 -3.41
C VAL A 163 12.15 8.42 -3.23
N ALA A 164 11.41 7.32 -3.11
CA ALA A 164 9.95 7.38 -3.04
C ALA A 164 9.44 8.02 -1.73
N PRO A 165 10.03 7.76 -0.55
CA PRO A 165 9.67 8.47 0.68
C PRO A 165 9.99 9.96 0.63
N ILE A 166 11.10 10.37 0.02
CA ILE A 166 11.41 11.79 -0.18
C ILE A 166 10.34 12.47 -1.06
N GLY A 167 9.97 11.83 -2.17
CA GLY A 167 8.91 12.33 -3.06
C GLY A 167 7.53 12.39 -2.38
N GLY A 168 7.19 11.35 -1.61
CA GLY A 168 5.95 11.28 -0.83
C GLY A 168 5.89 12.38 0.23
N LEU A 169 6.95 12.56 1.02
CA LEU A 169 7.05 13.63 2.02
C LEU A 169 6.97 15.02 1.39
N ARG A 170 7.67 15.26 0.27
CA ARG A 170 7.58 16.53 -0.46
C ARG A 170 6.13 16.83 -0.86
N THR A 171 5.41 15.84 -1.38
CA THR A 171 4.02 15.98 -1.80
C THR A 171 3.12 16.30 -0.60
N ILE A 172 3.28 15.59 0.51
CA ILE A 172 2.56 15.85 1.76
C ILE A 172 2.84 17.28 2.26
N ILE A 173 4.09 17.72 2.28
CA ILE A 173 4.46 19.07 2.74
C ILE A 173 3.82 20.14 1.87
N LEU A 174 3.81 19.96 0.55
CA LEU A 174 3.18 20.93 -0.36
C LEU A 174 1.67 20.98 -0.17
N GLN A 175 1.00 19.83 -0.08
CA GLN A 175 -0.45 19.77 0.12
C GLN A 175 -0.86 20.25 1.52
N ALA A 176 -0.04 20.01 2.54
CA ALA A 176 -0.34 20.42 3.92
C ALA A 176 -0.27 21.94 4.13
N LYS A 177 0.46 22.69 3.30
CA LYS A 177 0.52 24.16 3.40
C LYS A 177 -0.83 24.83 3.15
N ASP A 178 -1.58 24.29 2.20
CA ASP A 178 -2.89 24.82 1.79
C ASP A 178 -4.05 24.11 2.51
N TYR A 179 -3.77 23.06 3.28
CA TYR A 179 -4.78 22.26 3.97
C TYR A 179 -5.24 22.93 5.27
N LYS A 180 -6.55 23.16 5.39
CA LYS A 180 -7.18 23.60 6.64
C LYS A 180 -7.77 22.39 7.36
N PHE A 181 -7.30 22.13 8.56
CA PHE A 181 -7.85 21.08 9.39
C PHE A 181 -9.28 21.41 9.82
N TYR A 182 -10.21 20.50 9.53
CA TYR A 182 -11.59 20.53 10.04
C TYR A 182 -12.40 21.80 9.72
N SER A 183 -12.11 22.45 8.59
CA SER A 183 -12.78 23.67 8.12
C SER A 183 -13.62 23.46 6.87
#